data_AF-A0A949L618-F1
#
_entry.id   AF-A0A949L618-F1
#
_cell.length_a   1.000
_cell.length_b   1.000
_cell.length_c   1.000
_cell.angle_alpha   90.00
_cell.angle_beta   90.00
_cell.angle_gamma   90.00
#
_symmetry.space_group_name_H-M   'P 1'
#
loop_
_entity.id
_entity.type
_entity.pdbx_description
1 polymer ?
#
loop_
_entity_poly.entity_id
_entity_poly.type
_entity_poly.pdbx_seq_one_letter_code
_entity_poly.pdbx_strand_id
1 'polypeptide(L)'
;MTTPLRRGMPLIRSRTGDMGRILAGQCACSPPLRRRDPLVWRTSDGVSIGDRTLTLRAISECLYALPGLDDFAAWFGQGVLRIGACGGSGLSAAVASALADLPAVVQGLVSGALELEIETRSNGAPAIAGLGKRCLKILGGKDE
;
A
#
# COMPACT_ATOMS: atom_id res chain seq x y z
N MET A 1 -13.97 17.62 -4.36
CA MET A 1 -13.05 18.74 -4.02
C MET A 1 -13.45 19.98 -4.81
N THR A 2 -13.39 21.16 -4.20
CA THR A 2 -13.62 22.45 -4.88
C THR A 2 -12.51 23.42 -4.51
N THR A 3 -11.96 24.18 -5.46
CA THR A 3 -10.93 25.20 -5.21
C THR A 3 -11.53 26.61 -5.40
N PRO A 4 -12.23 27.17 -4.39
CA PRO A 4 -13.07 28.36 -4.56
C PRO A 4 -12.29 29.64 -4.85
N LEU A 5 -11.02 29.73 -4.44
CA LEU A 5 -10.18 30.92 -4.64
C LEU A 5 -9.26 30.81 -5.87
N ARG A 6 -9.27 29.68 -6.58
CA ARG A 6 -8.33 29.44 -7.69
C ARG A 6 -8.91 29.99 -8.99
N ARG A 7 -8.19 30.91 -9.64
CA ARG A 7 -8.62 31.53 -10.92
C ARG A 7 -8.21 30.71 -12.16
N GLY A 8 -7.02 30.12 -12.15
CA GLY A 8 -6.55 29.23 -13.22
C GLY A 8 -6.82 27.76 -12.90
N MET A 9 -7.42 27.03 -13.84
CA MET A 9 -7.86 25.63 -13.68
C MET A 9 -8.58 25.38 -12.32
N PRO A 10 -9.73 26.03 -12.08
CA PRO A 10 -10.53 25.77 -10.89
C PRO A 10 -11.12 24.36 -10.94
N LEU A 11 -11.05 23.64 -9.82
CA LEU A 11 -11.72 22.37 -9.64
C LEU A 11 -13.08 22.65 -9.00
N ILE A 12 -14.16 22.21 -9.64
CA ILE A 12 -15.52 22.34 -9.13
C ILE A 12 -16.09 20.94 -8.92
N ARG A 13 -16.36 20.56 -7.66
CA ARG A 13 -16.87 19.23 -7.28
C ARG A 13 -16.10 18.06 -7.91
N SER A 14 -14.80 18.23 -8.15
CA SER A 14 -13.96 17.19 -8.72
C SER A 14 -13.93 15.95 -7.83
N ARG A 15 -14.07 14.76 -8.43
CA ARG A 15 -14.03 13.47 -7.74
C ARG A 15 -12.58 13.11 -7.45
N THR A 16 -12.23 12.95 -6.18
CA THR A 16 -10.86 12.62 -5.77
C THR A 16 -10.49 11.16 -6.03
N GLY A 17 -11.49 10.28 -6.11
CA GLY A 17 -11.27 8.83 -6.17
C GLY A 17 -10.83 8.23 -4.82
N ASP A 18 -10.77 9.05 -3.78
CA ASP A 18 -10.40 8.65 -2.44
C ASP A 18 -11.65 8.35 -1.60
N MET A 19 -11.58 7.28 -0.81
CA MET A 19 -12.54 6.83 0.17
C MET A 19 -12.02 7.17 1.58
N GLY A 20 -12.91 7.57 2.46
CA GLY A 20 -12.61 7.89 3.85
C GLY A 20 -13.87 8.35 4.57
N ARG A 21 -13.73 8.78 5.83
CA ARG A 21 -14.86 9.29 6.61
C ARG A 21 -14.55 10.61 7.31
N ILE A 22 -15.61 11.33 7.65
CA ILE A 22 -15.55 12.50 8.51
C ILE A 22 -15.84 12.04 9.95
N LEU A 23 -14.94 12.36 10.87
CA LEU A 23 -15.07 12.01 12.28
C LEU A 23 -15.98 13.03 12.99
N ALA A 24 -16.79 12.54 13.93
CA ALA A 24 -17.60 13.38 14.79
C ALA A 24 -16.75 14.09 15.88
N GLY A 25 -17.31 15.15 16.45
CA GLY A 25 -16.71 15.91 17.54
C GLY A 25 -15.58 16.86 17.11
N GLN A 26 -15.08 17.62 18.08
CA GLN A 26 -14.06 18.64 17.88
C GLN A 26 -12.65 18.04 18.00
N CYS A 27 -11.67 18.64 17.33
CA CYS A 27 -10.26 18.26 17.52
C CYS A 27 -9.78 18.82 18.86
N ALA A 28 -8.95 18.08 19.59
CA ALA A 28 -8.27 18.61 20.78
C ALA A 28 -7.40 19.85 20.46
N CYS A 29 -6.96 19.97 19.20
CA CYS A 29 -6.24 21.13 18.68
C CYS A 29 -7.10 22.40 18.52
N SER A 30 -8.43 22.30 18.65
CA SER A 30 -9.41 23.40 18.62
C SER A 30 -9.74 24.15 17.31
N PRO A 31 -9.31 23.77 16.08
CA PRO A 31 -9.87 24.41 14.89
C PRO A 31 -11.36 24.08 14.74
N PRO A 32 -12.18 24.99 14.23
CA PRO A 32 -13.60 24.75 13.92
C PRO A 32 -13.80 23.88 12.66
N LEU A 33 -12.77 23.16 12.22
CA LEU A 33 -12.78 22.38 11.00
C LEU A 33 -13.31 20.97 11.24
N ARG A 34 -14.05 20.43 10.26
CA ARG A 34 -14.42 19.02 10.26
C ARG A 34 -13.17 18.14 10.28
N ARG A 35 -13.19 17.09 11.08
CA ARG A 35 -12.08 16.14 11.22
C ARG A 35 -12.17 15.07 10.13
N ARG A 36 -11.11 14.91 9.36
CA ARG A 36 -10.98 13.77 8.45
C ARG A 36 -10.36 12.60 9.21
N ASP A 37 -10.87 11.40 8.99
CA ASP A 37 -10.16 10.20 9.41
C ASP A 37 -8.82 10.14 8.67
N PRO A 38 -7.68 9.89 9.37
CA PRO A 38 -6.40 9.67 8.70
C PRO A 38 -6.45 8.47 7.74
N LEU A 39 -7.34 7.50 7.97
CA LEU A 39 -7.56 6.36 7.09
C LEU A 39 -8.26 6.82 5.81
N VAL A 40 -7.46 7.00 4.77
CA VAL A 40 -7.89 7.32 3.40
C VAL A 40 -7.28 6.29 2.44
N TRP A 41 -8.07 5.79 1.51
CA TRP A 41 -7.62 4.81 0.50
C TRP A 41 -8.34 5.04 -0.82
N ARG A 42 -7.88 4.43 -1.91
CA ARG A 42 -8.64 4.47 -3.18
C ARG A 42 -9.49 3.22 -3.34
N THR A 43 -10.64 3.37 -3.97
CA THR A 43 -11.55 2.24 -4.25
C THR A 43 -10.94 1.22 -5.22
N SER A 44 -9.99 1.65 -6.05
CA SER A 44 -9.28 0.81 -7.01
C SER A 44 -7.89 0.38 -6.51
N ASP A 45 -7.60 0.52 -5.21
CA ASP A 45 -6.29 0.15 -4.66
C ASP A 45 -6.27 -1.32 -4.23
N GLY A 46 -5.25 -2.05 -4.67
CA GLY A 46 -5.02 -3.44 -4.29
C GLY A 46 -5.44 -4.50 -5.31
N VAL A 47 -5.22 -5.76 -4.92
CA VAL A 47 -5.49 -6.97 -5.71
C VAL A 47 -6.43 -7.89 -4.96
N SER A 48 -7.29 -8.58 -5.68
CA SER A 48 -8.15 -9.60 -5.07
C SER A 48 -7.38 -10.91 -4.89
N ILE A 49 -7.41 -11.46 -3.69
CA ILE A 49 -6.87 -12.77 -3.31
C ILE A 49 -8.04 -13.52 -2.66
N GLY A 50 -8.69 -14.39 -3.43
CA GLY A 50 -9.96 -14.99 -3.03
C GLY A 50 -11.04 -13.91 -2.81
N ASP A 51 -11.62 -13.88 -1.61
CA ASP A 51 -12.64 -12.92 -1.17
C ASP A 51 -12.07 -11.69 -0.45
N ARG A 52 -10.74 -11.56 -0.39
CA ARG A 52 -10.05 -10.43 0.26
C ARG A 52 -9.31 -9.56 -0.73
N THR A 53 -9.06 -8.32 -0.32
CA THR A 53 -8.22 -7.38 -1.07
C THR A 53 -6.89 -7.18 -0.33
N LEU A 54 -5.78 -7.49 -1.00
CA LEU A 54 -4.45 -7.13 -0.54
C LEU A 54 -4.06 -5.78 -1.13
N THR A 55 -3.73 -4.81 -0.29
CA THR A 55 -3.37 -3.44 -0.72
C THR A 55 -1.92 -3.14 -0.45
N LEU A 56 -1.32 -2.22 -1.21
CA LEU A 56 0.03 -1.74 -0.91
C LEU A 56 0.09 -1.15 0.50
N ARG A 57 -0.96 -0.46 0.96
CA ARG A 57 -1.03 0.10 2.32
C ARG A 57 -0.84 -0.98 3.38
N ALA A 58 -1.57 -2.09 3.30
CA ALA A 58 -1.46 -3.18 4.26
C ALA A 58 -0.04 -3.78 4.28
N ILE A 59 0.57 -3.95 3.10
CA ILE A 59 1.95 -4.39 2.98
C ILE A 59 2.90 -3.35 3.61
N SER A 60 2.71 -2.05 3.33
CA SER A 60 3.55 -0.97 3.86
C SER A 60 3.47 -0.86 5.37
N GLU A 61 2.27 -0.88 5.96
CA GLU A 61 2.07 -0.80 7.42
C GLU A 61 2.78 -1.95 8.14
N CYS A 62 2.73 -3.14 7.55
CA CYS A 62 3.36 -4.34 8.07
C CYS A 62 4.89 -4.32 7.90
N LEU A 63 5.38 -4.05 6.70
CA LEU A 63 6.80 -4.13 6.39
C LEU A 63 7.61 -2.96 7.00
N TYR A 64 7.10 -1.73 6.97
CA TYR A 64 7.83 -0.58 7.57
C TYR A 64 7.88 -0.61 9.10
N ALA A 65 7.16 -1.53 9.74
CA ALA A 65 7.34 -1.80 11.17
C ALA A 65 8.58 -2.65 11.47
N LEU A 66 9.17 -3.31 10.45
CA LEU A 66 10.33 -4.18 10.63
C LEU A 66 11.62 -3.38 10.86
N PRO A 67 12.37 -3.66 11.94
CA PRO A 67 13.67 -3.06 12.13
C PRO A 67 14.64 -3.53 11.05
N GLY A 68 15.38 -2.59 10.45
CA GLY A 68 16.39 -2.89 9.44
C GLY A 68 15.84 -3.08 8.01
N LEU A 69 14.56 -2.79 7.76
CA LEU A 69 14.04 -2.60 6.41
C LEU A 69 14.27 -1.14 5.98
N ASP A 70 15.01 -0.94 4.90
CA ASP A 70 15.26 0.38 4.32
C ASP A 70 14.17 0.74 3.30
N ASP A 71 13.84 -0.20 2.41
CA ASP A 71 12.83 0.01 1.38
C ASP A 71 12.24 -1.31 0.87
N PHE A 72 11.09 -1.27 0.20
CA PHE A 72 10.56 -2.44 -0.48
C PHE A 72 9.78 -2.08 -1.75
N ALA A 73 9.63 -3.10 -2.60
CA ALA A 73 8.78 -3.09 -3.77
C ALA A 73 7.93 -4.36 -3.80
N ALA A 74 6.71 -4.26 -4.32
CA ALA A 74 5.77 -5.36 -4.37
C ALA A 74 5.18 -5.51 -5.78
N TRP A 75 5.10 -6.75 -6.23
CA TRP A 75 4.48 -7.13 -7.49
C TRP A 75 3.55 -8.31 -7.27
N PHE A 76 2.44 -8.35 -7.97
CA PHE A 76 1.49 -9.45 -7.93
C PHE A 76 1.11 -9.89 -9.33
N GLY A 77 1.15 -11.19 -9.61
CA GLY A 77 0.65 -11.73 -10.86
C GLY A 77 0.75 -13.25 -10.89
N GLN A 78 -0.17 -13.89 -11.63
CA GLN A 78 -0.26 -15.35 -11.74
C GLN A 78 -0.30 -16.06 -10.36
N GLY A 79 -0.95 -15.45 -9.36
CA GLY A 79 -1.01 -16.01 -8.00
C GLY A 79 0.27 -15.85 -7.18
N VAL A 80 1.29 -15.15 -7.66
CA VAL A 80 2.55 -14.94 -6.92
C VAL A 80 2.65 -13.49 -6.44
N LEU A 81 2.85 -13.28 -5.15
CA LEU A 81 3.27 -12.00 -4.57
C LEU A 81 4.79 -12.00 -4.42
N ARG A 82 5.45 -11.18 -5.24
CA ARG A 82 6.89 -10.94 -5.19
C ARG A 82 7.19 -9.73 -4.35
N ILE A 83 8.11 -9.85 -3.40
CA ILE A 83 8.59 -8.76 -2.57
C ILE A 83 10.10 -8.61 -2.77
N GLY A 84 10.50 -7.44 -3.24
CA GLY A 84 11.90 -7.02 -3.26
C GLY A 84 12.15 -6.12 -2.06
N ALA A 85 12.85 -6.59 -1.05
CA ALA A 85 13.15 -5.85 0.16
C ALA A 85 14.63 -5.43 0.20
N CYS A 86 14.88 -4.20 0.64
CA CYS A 86 16.22 -3.67 0.85
C CYS A 86 16.48 -3.52 2.35
N GLY A 87 17.60 -4.02 2.85
CA GLY A 87 17.98 -3.87 4.25
C GLY A 87 19.04 -4.86 4.75
N GLY A 88 19.06 -5.07 6.06
CA GLY A 88 20.08 -5.84 6.78
C GLY A 88 19.97 -7.37 6.67
N SER A 89 20.87 -8.08 7.36
CA SER A 89 20.86 -9.55 7.43
C SER A 89 19.60 -10.08 8.12
N GLY A 90 19.11 -11.25 7.69
CA GLY A 90 17.91 -11.88 8.27
C GLY A 90 16.57 -11.29 7.81
N LEU A 91 16.58 -10.27 6.94
CA LEU A 91 15.38 -9.57 6.49
C LEU A 91 14.36 -10.48 5.78
N SER A 92 14.81 -11.47 5.01
CA SER A 92 13.91 -12.35 4.24
C SER A 92 12.93 -13.10 5.15
N ALA A 93 13.43 -13.68 6.24
CA ALA A 93 12.58 -14.38 7.21
C ALA A 93 11.64 -13.42 7.97
N ALA A 94 12.12 -12.22 8.31
CA ALA A 94 11.31 -11.19 8.97
C ALA A 94 10.16 -10.71 8.05
N VAL A 95 10.45 -10.47 6.77
CA VAL A 95 9.46 -10.10 5.76
C VAL A 95 8.43 -11.22 5.58
N ALA A 96 8.87 -12.47 5.46
CA ALA A 96 7.97 -13.62 5.34
C ALA A 96 7.03 -13.73 6.54
N SER A 97 7.56 -13.62 7.75
CA SER A 97 6.76 -13.68 8.98
C SER A 97 5.76 -12.53 9.06
N ALA A 98 6.18 -11.30 8.72
CA ALA A 98 5.31 -10.14 8.79
C ALA A 98 4.14 -10.25 7.79
N LEU A 99 4.43 -10.67 6.56
CA LEU A 99 3.38 -10.91 5.55
C LEU A 99 2.41 -12.02 5.98
N ALA A 100 2.89 -13.03 6.71
CA ALA A 100 2.06 -14.09 7.26
C ALA A 100 1.12 -13.62 8.39
N ASP A 101 1.20 -12.37 8.85
CA ASP A 101 0.20 -11.78 9.75
C ASP A 101 -0.95 -11.10 9.00
N LEU A 102 -0.81 -10.89 7.68
CA LEU A 102 -1.84 -10.25 6.86
C LEU A 102 -2.94 -11.25 6.49
N PRO A 103 -4.23 -11.00 6.83
CA PRO A 103 -5.30 -11.97 6.59
C PRO A 103 -5.45 -12.40 5.12
N ALA A 104 -5.24 -11.47 4.17
CA ALA A 104 -5.30 -11.77 2.74
C ALA A 104 -4.15 -12.69 2.28
N VAL A 105 -2.98 -12.58 2.90
CA VAL A 105 -1.83 -13.43 2.59
C VAL A 105 -2.03 -14.81 3.19
N VAL A 106 -2.39 -14.89 4.48
CA VAL A 106 -2.65 -16.18 5.17
C VAL A 106 -3.68 -17.00 4.41
N GLN A 107 -4.82 -16.40 4.09
CA GLN A 107 -5.87 -17.10 3.38
C GLN A 107 -5.43 -17.50 1.97
N GLY A 108 -4.72 -16.63 1.26
CA GLY A 108 -4.18 -16.94 -0.07
C GLY A 108 -3.26 -18.15 -0.03
N LEU A 109 -2.34 -18.20 0.95
CA LEU A 109 -1.41 -19.32 1.13
C LEU A 109 -2.15 -20.62 1.48
N VAL A 110 -3.09 -20.58 2.44
CA VAL A 110 -3.86 -21.76 2.86
C VAL A 110 -4.74 -22.32 1.74
N SER A 111 -5.30 -21.45 0.90
CA SER A 111 -6.14 -21.85 -0.24
C SER A 111 -5.34 -22.23 -1.49
N GLY A 112 -4.01 -22.05 -1.49
CA GLY A 112 -3.18 -22.21 -2.69
C GLY A 112 -3.42 -21.14 -3.77
N ALA A 113 -4.16 -20.07 -3.47
CA ALA A 113 -4.41 -18.95 -4.37
C ALA A 113 -3.25 -17.93 -4.39
N LEU A 114 -2.28 -18.09 -3.48
CA LEU A 114 -1.14 -17.21 -3.33
C LEU A 114 0.14 -18.00 -3.03
N GLU A 115 1.22 -17.65 -3.71
CA GLU A 115 2.59 -18.02 -3.36
C GLU A 115 3.42 -16.75 -3.05
N LEU A 116 4.46 -16.90 -2.23
CA LEU A 116 5.35 -15.80 -1.85
C LEU A 116 6.75 -16.02 -2.42
N GLU A 117 7.27 -15.00 -3.11
CA GLU A 117 8.68 -14.93 -3.51
C GLU A 117 9.30 -13.69 -2.86
N ILE A 118 10.40 -13.86 -2.14
CA ILE A 118 11.05 -12.77 -1.40
C ILE A 118 12.52 -12.69 -1.80
N GLU A 119 12.91 -11.54 -2.33
CA GLU A 119 14.29 -11.21 -2.66
C GLU A 119 14.79 -10.09 -1.76
N THR A 120 15.96 -10.27 -1.16
CA THR A 120 16.59 -9.25 -0.31
C THR A 120 17.86 -8.68 -0.92
N ARG A 121 18.06 -7.38 -0.78
CA ARG A 121 19.25 -6.65 -1.24
C ARG A 121 19.80 -5.76 -0.13
N SER A 122 21.12 -5.60 -0.06
CA SER A 122 21.80 -4.82 0.99
C SER A 122 22.84 -3.84 0.41
N ASN A 123 22.62 -3.37 -0.82
CA ASN A 123 23.57 -2.55 -1.57
C ASN A 123 23.34 -1.03 -1.44
N GLY A 124 22.45 -0.59 -0.54
CA GLY A 124 22.09 0.83 -0.35
C GLY A 124 21.26 1.44 -1.47
N ALA A 125 20.88 0.67 -2.49
CA ALA A 125 19.99 1.15 -3.55
C ALA A 125 18.51 0.99 -3.14
N PRO A 126 17.63 1.93 -3.55
CA PRO A 126 16.20 1.80 -3.28
C PRO A 126 15.58 0.62 -4.04
N ALA A 127 14.48 0.08 -3.53
CA ALA A 127 13.82 -1.08 -4.13
C ALA A 127 13.18 -0.75 -5.50
N ILE A 128 12.80 0.52 -5.71
CA ILE A 128 12.35 1.06 -7.00
C ILE A 128 13.22 2.26 -7.35
N ALA A 129 13.85 2.24 -8.52
CA ALA A 129 14.62 3.36 -9.03
C ALA A 129 13.70 4.52 -9.48
N GLY A 130 14.18 5.76 -9.30
CA GLY A 130 13.51 6.98 -9.76
C GLY A 130 12.46 7.55 -8.78
N LEU A 131 11.70 8.52 -9.26
CA LEU A 131 10.72 9.29 -8.46
C LEU A 131 9.26 8.88 -8.75
N GLY A 132 9.07 7.69 -9.32
CA GLY A 132 7.75 7.17 -9.65
C GLY A 132 6.90 6.94 -8.40
N LYS A 133 5.57 7.00 -8.56
CA LYS A 133 4.64 6.66 -7.49
C LYS A 133 4.83 5.18 -7.10
N ARG A 134 4.83 4.90 -5.80
CA ARG A 134 4.81 3.54 -5.26
C ARG A 134 3.45 2.91 -5.49
N CYS A 135 3.44 1.75 -6.12
CA CYS A 135 2.25 0.98 -6.44
C CYS A 135 2.56 -0.51 -6.24
N LEU A 136 1.56 -1.29 -5.80
CA LEU A 136 1.57 -2.74 -5.97
C LEU A 136 1.42 -3.00 -7.48
N LYS A 137 2.50 -3.42 -8.15
CA LYS A 137 2.49 -3.59 -9.60
C LYS A 137 1.84 -4.91 -9.99
N ILE A 138 0.92 -4.87 -10.96
CA ILE A 138 0.26 -6.07 -11.47
C ILE A 138 1.07 -6.60 -12.66
N LEU A 139 1.55 -7.84 -12.57
CA LEU A 139 2.27 -8.50 -13.66
C LEU A 139 1.26 -9.24 -14.54
N GLY A 140 1.15 -8.84 -15.81
CA GLY A 140 0.25 -9.46 -16.78
C GLY A 140 -1.10 -8.74 -16.97
N GLY A 141 -1.33 -7.61 -16.30
CA GLY A 141 -2.41 -6.70 -16.69
C GLY A 141 -1.99 -5.90 -17.92
N LYS A 142 -2.80 -5.90 -18.98
CA LYS A 142 -2.72 -4.81 -19.98
C LYS A 142 -2.93 -3.52 -19.20
N ASP A 143 -1.94 -2.62 -19.25
CA ASP A 143 -2.16 -1.22 -18.96
C ASP A 143 -3.21 -0.74 -19.98
N GLU A 144 -4.47 -0.67 -19.55
CA GLU A 144 -5.59 -0.10 -20.33
C GLU A 144 -5.97 1.26 -19.77
#